data_AF-A0A9N9K4W3-F1
#
_entry.id   AF-A0A9N9K4W3-F1
#
_cell.length_a   1.000
_cell.length_b   1.000
_cell.length_c   1.000
_cell.angle_alpha   90.00
_cell.angle_beta   90.00
_cell.angle_gamma   90.00
#
_symmetry.space_group_name_H-M   'P 1'
#
loop_
_entity.id
_entity.type
_entity.pdbx_description
1 polymer ?
#
loop_
_entity_poly.entity_id
_entity_poly.type
_entity_poly.pdbx_seq_one_letter_code
_entity_poly.pdbx_strand_id
1 'polypeptide(L)'
;EIITANIKKNQQSLYHNPSTMIHNSLERTFQQISVTKIYQNNQFTDHPIEVKELVKQHFQLWTRHRNTTSFPNNQWYEQYKPQDYIPDSAFSTICNPISSDEFFTALTAAPSFKAP
;
A
#
# COMPACT_ATOMS: atom_id res chain seq x y z
N GLU A 1 -9.12 23.86 5.56
CA GLU A 1 -10.51 23.75 6.09
C GLU A 1 -11.25 22.49 5.62
N ILE A 2 -11.17 22.12 4.33
CA ILE A 2 -11.85 20.91 3.80
C ILE A 2 -11.35 19.60 4.46
N ILE A 3 -10.04 19.49 4.69
CA ILE A 3 -9.43 18.28 5.29
C ILE A 3 -9.94 18.06 6.72
N THR A 4 -9.95 19.11 7.54
CA THR A 4 -10.42 19.04 8.93
C THR A 4 -11.93 18.79 9.03
N ALA A 5 -12.72 19.33 8.09
CA ALA A 5 -14.15 19.04 7.98
C ALA A 5 -14.41 17.55 7.63
N ASN A 6 -13.65 16.99 6.68
CA ASN A 6 -13.78 15.57 6.31
C ASN A 6 -13.33 14.64 7.44
N ILE A 7 -12.30 14.99 8.19
CA ILE A 7 -11.87 14.23 9.38
C ILE A 7 -12.99 14.22 10.42
N LYS A 8 -13.61 15.38 10.72
CA LYS A 8 -14.75 15.45 11.65
C LYS A 8 -15.96 14.65 11.16
N LYS A 9 -16.29 14.74 9.86
CA LYS A 9 -17.38 13.98 9.24
C LYS A 9 -17.16 12.46 9.35
N ASN A 10 -15.94 11.99 9.09
CA ASN A 10 -15.60 10.57 9.22
C ASN A 10 -15.57 10.12 10.68
N GLN A 11 -15.10 10.96 11.60
CA GLN A 11 -15.14 10.69 13.02
C GLN A 11 -16.58 10.54 13.54
N GLN A 12 -17.49 11.42 13.14
CA GLN A 12 -18.92 11.29 13.47
C GLN A 12 -19.53 10.03 12.84
N SER A 13 -19.19 9.74 11.58
CA SER A 13 -19.66 8.55 10.88
C SER A 13 -19.17 7.27 11.55
N LEU A 14 -17.95 7.24 12.09
CA LEU A 14 -17.43 6.09 12.83
C LEU A 14 -18.28 5.71 14.05
N TYR A 15 -18.78 6.70 14.80
CA TYR A 15 -19.60 6.45 15.99
C TYR A 15 -21.05 6.07 15.66
N HIS A 16 -21.60 6.58 14.55
CA HIS A 16 -23.03 6.41 14.23
C HIS A 16 -23.31 5.37 13.13
N ASN A 17 -22.43 5.23 12.14
CA ASN A 17 -22.56 4.27 11.04
C ASN A 17 -21.18 3.95 10.40
N PRO A 18 -20.49 2.89 10.88
CA PRO A 18 -19.16 2.50 10.40
C PRO A 18 -19.10 2.24 8.89
N SER A 19 -20.16 1.68 8.29
CA SER A 19 -20.21 1.39 6.85
C SER A 19 -20.14 2.68 6.02
N THR A 20 -20.78 3.76 6.49
CA THR A 20 -20.70 5.07 5.85
C THR A 20 -19.29 5.67 5.97
N MET A 21 -18.60 5.45 7.10
CA MET A 21 -17.20 5.87 7.25
C MET A 21 -16.28 5.13 6.27
N ILE A 22 -16.46 3.81 6.14
CA ILE A 22 -15.72 2.97 5.18
C ILE A 22 -15.97 3.47 3.77
N HIS A 23 -17.24 3.65 3.37
CA HIS A 23 -17.60 4.16 2.05
C HIS A 23 -17.00 5.54 1.79
N ASN A 24 -17.11 6.50 2.71
CA ASN A 24 -16.51 7.83 2.58
C ASN A 24 -14.98 7.81 2.46
N SER A 25 -14.33 6.79 3.03
CA SER A 25 -12.89 6.63 2.99
C SER A 25 -12.42 5.96 1.70
N LEU A 26 -13.22 5.03 1.17
CA LEU A 26 -12.96 4.32 -0.09
C LEU A 26 -13.26 5.19 -1.32
N GLU A 27 -14.38 5.92 -1.31
CA GLU A 27 -14.77 6.90 -2.35
C GLU A 27 -13.97 8.20 -2.28
N ARG A 28 -12.93 8.24 -1.44
CA ARG A 28 -12.12 9.44 -1.27
C ARG A 28 -11.36 9.70 -2.56
N THR A 29 -11.80 10.72 -3.31
CA THR A 29 -11.02 11.26 -4.41
C THR A 29 -9.71 11.83 -3.87
N PHE A 30 -8.59 11.19 -4.19
CA PHE A 30 -7.28 11.71 -3.88
C PHE A 30 -7.08 12.99 -4.68
N GLN A 31 -7.04 14.14 -4.01
CA GLN A 31 -6.60 15.36 -4.65
C GLN A 31 -5.13 15.19 -5.01
N GLN A 32 -4.80 15.39 -6.27
CA GLN A 32 -3.41 15.41 -6.71
C GLN A 32 -2.70 16.56 -5.98
N ILE A 33 -1.78 16.21 -5.09
CA ILE A 33 -0.94 17.19 -4.41
C ILE A 33 0.05 17.72 -5.44
N SER A 34 -0.10 18.98 -5.83
CA SER A 34 0.88 19.71 -6.62
C SER A 34 1.53 20.77 -5.76
N VAL A 35 2.85 20.72 -5.65
CA VAL A 35 3.64 21.74 -4.96
C VAL A 35 4.18 22.68 -6.03
N THR A 36 3.63 23.89 -6.08
CA THR A 36 3.99 24.90 -7.08
C THR A 36 4.88 25.99 -6.49
N LYS A 37 4.79 26.22 -5.18
CA LYS A 37 5.46 27.32 -4.48
C LYS A 37 5.96 26.82 -3.13
N ILE A 38 7.17 27.21 -2.77
CA ILE A 38 7.79 26.87 -1.49
C ILE A 38 8.21 28.15 -0.79
N TYR A 39 7.93 28.24 0.50
CA TYR A 39 8.42 29.29 1.38
C TYR A 39 9.23 28.65 2.51
N GLN A 40 10.53 28.93 2.55
CA GLN A 40 11.44 28.35 3.52
C GLN A 40 12.48 29.39 3.94
N ASN A 41 12.71 29.57 5.25
CA ASN A 41 13.73 30.47 5.79
C ASN A 41 13.68 31.91 5.22
N ASN A 42 12.49 32.48 5.08
CA ASN A 42 12.24 33.78 4.44
C ASN A 42 12.62 33.88 2.95
N GLN A 43 12.85 32.76 2.28
CA GLN A 43 13.04 32.69 0.84
C GLN A 43 11.80 32.08 0.18
N PHE A 44 11.38 32.72 -0.92
CA PHE A 44 10.26 32.29 -1.74
C PHE A 44 10.79 31.72 -3.05
N THR A 45 10.32 30.52 -3.40
CA THR A 45 10.70 29.82 -4.62
C THR A 45 9.45 29.35 -5.36
N ASP A 46 9.28 29.77 -6.60
CA ASP A 46 8.19 29.38 -7.50
C ASP A 46 8.67 28.78 -8.83
N HIS A 47 9.98 28.71 -9.04
CA HIS A 47 10.55 28.06 -10.21
C HIS A 47 10.39 26.54 -10.15
N PRO A 48 9.75 25.90 -11.16
CA PRO A 48 9.40 24.48 -11.10
C PRO A 48 10.56 23.52 -10.85
N ILE A 49 11.74 23.82 -11.40
CA ILE A 49 12.95 23.00 -11.24
C ILE A 49 13.43 23.07 -9.79
N GLU A 50 13.56 24.28 -9.26
CA GLU A 50 14.01 24.54 -7.88
C GLU A 50 13.03 23.97 -6.85
N VAL A 51 11.72 24.13 -7.09
CA VAL A 51 10.66 23.55 -6.26
C VAL A 51 10.80 22.03 -6.22
N LYS A 52 11.04 21.37 -7.36
CA LYS A 52 11.21 19.92 -7.43
C LYS A 52 12.47 19.46 -6.67
N GLU A 53 13.57 20.19 -6.80
CA GLU A 53 14.81 19.88 -6.10
C GLU A 53 14.67 20.03 -4.59
N LEU A 54 14.06 21.13 -4.12
CA LEU A 54 13.79 21.37 -2.71
C LEU A 54 12.87 20.31 -2.11
N VAL A 55 11.81 19.93 -2.81
CA VAL A 55 10.93 18.84 -2.39
C VAL A 55 11.70 17.52 -2.28
N LYS A 56 12.52 17.20 -3.28
CA LYS A 56 13.35 15.99 -3.28
C LYS A 56 14.32 15.99 -2.09
N GLN A 57 15.03 17.09 -1.86
CA GLN A 57 15.97 17.24 -0.74
C GLN A 57 15.26 17.12 0.60
N HIS A 58 14.10 17.78 0.77
CA HIS A 58 13.31 17.71 1.98
C HIS A 58 12.91 16.27 2.30
N PHE A 59 12.41 15.51 1.31
CA PHE A 59 12.07 14.10 1.50
C PHE A 59 13.30 13.23 1.77
N GLN A 60 14.44 13.48 1.12
CA GLN A 60 15.67 12.74 1.39
C GLN A 60 16.20 12.97 2.80
N LEU A 61 16.06 14.18 3.35
CA LEU A 61 16.45 14.52 4.72
C LEU A 61 15.46 13.96 5.75
N TRP A 62 14.16 14.00 5.45
CA TRP A 62 13.12 13.53 6.35
C TRP A 62 13.04 12.00 6.41
N THR A 63 13.19 11.33 5.27
CA THR A 63 13.16 9.86 5.23
C THR A 63 14.52 9.32 5.65
N ARG A 64 14.51 8.40 6.63
CA ARG A 64 15.74 7.71 7.06
C ARG A 64 16.41 7.07 5.85
N HIS A 65 17.69 7.34 5.64
CA HIS A 65 18.46 6.70 4.57
C HIS A 65 18.30 5.18 4.67
N ARG A 66 17.92 4.56 3.55
CA ARG A 66 17.69 3.12 3.51
C ARG A 66 19.05 2.42 3.52
N ASN A 67 19.53 2.07 4.71
CA ASN A 67 20.70 1.20 4.87
C ASN A 67 20.34 -0.23 4.49
N THR A 68 20.21 -0.50 3.19
CA THR A 68 20.23 -1.87 2.67
C THR A 68 21.69 -2.25 2.51
N THR A 69 22.27 -2.87 3.54
CA THR A 69 23.47 -3.67 3.33
C THR A 69 23.11 -4.82 2.39
N SER A 70 24.00 -5.22 1.49
CA SER A 70 23.82 -6.52 0.82
C SER A 70 23.72 -7.58 1.90
N PHE A 71 22.78 -8.52 1.77
CA PHE A 71 22.66 -9.61 2.73
C PHE A 71 24.04 -10.26 2.93
N PRO A 72 24.57 -10.31 4.17
CA PRO A 72 25.98 -10.63 4.42
C PRO A 72 26.35 -12.07 4.07
N ASN A 73 25.36 -12.94 3.91
CA ASN A 73 25.52 -14.24 3.31
C ASN A 73 24.56 -14.31 2.15
N ASN A 74 25.07 -14.66 0.97
CA ASN A 74 24.34 -15.00 -0.24
C ASN A 74 23.44 -16.26 -0.06
N GLN A 75 22.90 -16.52 1.14
CA GLN A 75 22.04 -17.64 1.50
C GLN A 75 20.86 -17.81 0.55
N TRP A 76 20.33 -16.69 0.08
CA TRP A 76 19.21 -16.65 -0.85
C TRP A 76 19.64 -16.71 -2.31
N TYR A 77 20.92 -16.46 -2.62
CA TYR A 77 21.39 -16.43 -4.00
C TYR A 77 21.23 -17.77 -4.69
N GLU A 78 21.62 -18.86 -4.02
CA GLU A 78 21.40 -20.21 -4.56
C GLU A 78 19.91 -20.56 -4.61
N GLN A 79 19.12 -20.13 -3.62
CA GLN A 79 17.69 -20.41 -3.56
C GLN A 79 16.87 -19.70 -4.66
N TYR A 80 17.29 -18.51 -5.07
CA TYR A 80 16.62 -17.70 -6.11
C TYR A 80 17.41 -17.63 -7.41
N LYS A 81 18.42 -18.50 -7.59
CA LYS A 81 19.13 -18.59 -8.85
C LYS A 81 18.11 -19.00 -9.95
N PRO A 82 18.02 -18.26 -11.06
CA PRO A 82 17.15 -18.63 -12.16
C PRO A 82 17.47 -20.05 -12.63
N GLN A 83 16.42 -20.86 -12.77
CA GLN A 83 16.55 -22.18 -13.37
C GLN A 83 16.47 -22.04 -14.88
N ASP A 84 17.39 -22.68 -15.61
CA ASP A 84 17.41 -22.65 -17.08
C ASP A 84 16.18 -23.37 -17.68
N TYR A 85 15.55 -24.25 -16.89
CA TYR A 85 14.39 -25.03 -17.28
C TYR A 85 13.42 -25.17 -16.10
N ILE A 86 12.15 -24.95 -16.37
CA ILE A 86 11.04 -25.19 -15.44
C ILE A 86 10.21 -26.32 -16.06
N PRO A 87 9.96 -27.44 -15.36
CA PRO A 87 9.14 -28.51 -15.90
C PRO A 87 7.70 -28.03 -16.11
N ASP A 88 7.02 -28.52 -17.14
CA ASP A 88 5.62 -28.16 -17.43
C ASP A 88 4.67 -28.46 -16.26
N SER A 89 5.04 -29.43 -15.41
CA SER A 89 4.31 -29.78 -14.19
C SER A 89 4.56 -28.85 -13.01
N ALA A 90 5.46 -27.85 -13.10
CA ALA A 90 5.81 -26.99 -11.96
C ALA A 90 4.60 -26.24 -11.39
N PHE A 91 3.60 -25.98 -12.23
CA PHE A 91 2.38 -25.26 -11.86
C PHE A 91 1.11 -26.12 -11.96
N SER A 92 1.22 -27.42 -12.24
CA SER A 92 0.05 -28.28 -12.41
C SER A 92 -0.85 -28.25 -11.18
N THR A 93 -0.27 -28.32 -9.98
CA THR A 93 -1.01 -28.34 -8.72
C THR A 93 -1.76 -27.02 -8.46
N ILE A 94 -1.18 -25.87 -8.79
CA ILE A 94 -1.84 -24.57 -8.58
C ILE A 94 -2.89 -24.25 -9.66
N CYS A 95 -2.75 -24.87 -10.83
CA CYS A 95 -3.72 -24.76 -11.92
C CYS A 95 -4.86 -25.78 -11.80
N ASN A 96 -4.79 -26.69 -10.82
CA ASN A 96 -5.87 -27.64 -10.59
C ASN A 96 -7.14 -26.89 -10.14
N PRO A 97 -8.31 -27.27 -10.68
CA PRO A 97 -9.57 -26.78 -10.15
C PRO A 97 -9.76 -27.26 -8.71
N ILE A 98 -10.45 -26.46 -7.90
CA ILE A 98 -10.83 -26.81 -6.53
C ILE A 98 -11.66 -28.10 -6.57
N SER A 99 -11.29 -29.07 -5.73
CA SER A 99 -12.02 -30.32 -5.59
C SER A 99 -13.31 -30.15 -4.77
N SER A 100 -14.27 -31.05 -4.96
CA SER A 100 -15.49 -31.09 -4.13
C SER A 100 -15.16 -31.24 -2.65
N ASP A 101 -14.13 -32.02 -2.32
CA ASP A 101 -13.77 -32.32 -0.94
C ASP A 101 -13.14 -31.10 -0.25
N GLU A 102 -12.28 -30.36 -0.94
CA GLU A 102 -11.76 -29.07 -0.47
C GLU A 102 -12.90 -28.07 -0.25
N PHE A 103 -13.88 -28.04 -1.17
CA PHE A 103 -15.04 -27.17 -1.06
C PHE A 103 -15.91 -27.51 0.17
N PHE A 104 -16.23 -28.78 0.41
CA PHE A 104 -17.00 -29.21 1.57
C PHE A 104 -16.22 -29.01 2.88
N THR A 105 -14.92 -29.23 2.87
CA THR A 105 -14.05 -28.98 4.04
C THR A 105 -14.01 -27.49 4.38
N ALA A 106 -13.96 -26.62 3.36
CA ALA A 106 -14.05 -25.18 3.57
C ALA A 106 -15.42 -24.75 4.12
N LEU A 107 -16.51 -25.33 3.62
CA LEU A 107 -17.87 -25.06 4.13
C LEU A 107 -18.06 -25.48 5.59
N THR A 108 -17.49 -26.62 6.00
CA THR A 108 -17.59 -27.09 7.39
C THR A 108 -16.64 -26.35 8.33
N ALA A 109 -15.48 -25.93 7.85
CA ALA A 109 -14.52 -25.13 8.61
C ALA A 109 -14.92 -23.65 8.72
N ALA A 110 -15.79 -23.16 7.83
CA ALA A 110 -16.31 -21.81 7.91
C ALA A 110 -17.15 -21.64 9.19
N PRO A 111 -16.94 -20.56 9.97
CA PRO A 111 -17.72 -20.31 11.16
C PRO A 111 -19.19 -20.14 10.78
N SER A 112 -20.03 -21.10 11.20
CA SER A 112 -21.47 -20.97 11.04
C SER A 112 -21.98 -19.83 11.92
N PHE A 113 -22.85 -18.99 11.36
CA PHE A 113 -23.56 -17.91 12.07
C PHE A 113 -22.73 -16.72 12.57
N LYS A 114 -21.64 -16.35 11.90
CA LYS A 114 -21.05 -15.01 12.08
C LYS A 114 -20.92 -14.29 10.75
N ALA A 115 -21.74 -13.26 10.57
CA ALA A 115 -21.43 -12.18 9.64
C ALA A 115 -20.28 -11.33 10.24
N PRO A 116 -19.40 -10.73 9.41
CA PRO A 116 -18.45 -9.72 9.87
C PRO A 116 -19.15 -8.48 10.43
#